data_AF-A0A2E6J2G3-F1
#
_entry.id   AF-A0A2E6J2G3-F1
#
_cell.length_a   1.000
_cell.length_b   1.000
_cell.length_c   1.000
_cell.angle_alpha   90.00
_cell.angle_beta   90.00
_cell.angle_gamma   90.00
#
_symmetry.space_group_name_H-M   'P 1'
#
loop_
_entity.id
_entity.type
_entity.pdbx_description
1 polymer ?
#
loop_
_entity_poly.entity_id
_entity_poly.type
_entity_poly.pdbx_seq_one_letter_code
_entity_poly.pdbx_strand_id
1 'polypeptide(L)'
;QMHSGNWTQVFFIDERATEPQRDALEMIFSGKAGGPWETLAKFVSNQLTTRVVPMQFEDTGKTKRLLIPDVFETTVSAIRGRDGDKHAVLSNLHNVIHGPEHVLAHGKTRCTDSDFNFVLQKTHGLYSNFSWTG
;
A
#
# COMPACT_ATOMS: atom_id res chain seq x y z
N GLN A 1 10.35 -3.67 -16.39
CA GLN A 1 9.39 -2.57 -16.64
C GLN A 1 9.37 -1.58 -15.47
N MET A 2 9.19 -2.00 -14.21
CA MET A 2 9.28 -1.07 -13.07
C MET A 2 10.61 -0.28 -13.00
N HIS A 3 11.76 -0.95 -13.12
CA HIS A 3 13.08 -0.30 -13.05
C HIS A 3 13.35 0.72 -14.18
N SER A 4 12.52 0.77 -15.22
CA SER A 4 12.74 1.65 -16.37
C SER A 4 12.34 3.11 -16.08
N GLY A 5 11.72 3.38 -14.93
CA GLY A 5 11.30 4.72 -14.52
C GLY A 5 10.09 5.23 -15.30
N ASN A 6 9.99 6.56 -15.43
CA ASN A 6 8.86 7.28 -16.04
C ASN A 6 7.52 7.05 -15.35
N TRP A 7 7.54 6.89 -14.03
CA TRP A 7 6.32 6.66 -13.27
C TRP A 7 5.53 7.95 -13.15
N THR A 8 4.22 7.82 -13.31
CA THR A 8 3.24 8.81 -12.87
C THR A 8 2.72 8.38 -11.51
N GLN A 9 2.74 9.29 -10.53
CA GLN A 9 2.25 9.02 -9.17
C GLN A 9 1.21 10.03 -8.72
N VAL A 10 0.31 9.60 -7.86
CA VAL A 10 -0.61 10.45 -7.10
C VAL A 10 -0.66 9.92 -5.67
N PHE A 11 -0.80 10.83 -4.71
CA PHE A 11 -1.05 10.46 -3.32
C PHE A 11 -2.52 10.68 -3.00
N PHE A 12 -3.14 9.67 -2.40
CA PHE A 12 -4.44 9.81 -1.75
C PHE A 12 -4.20 9.84 -0.25
N ILE A 13 -4.71 10.86 0.44
CA ILE A 13 -4.60 11.01 1.89
C ILE A 13 -6.00 11.07 2.48
N ASP A 14 -6.21 10.38 3.60
CA ASP A 14 -7.49 10.38 4.32
C ASP A 14 -7.83 11.81 4.78
N GLU A 15 -9.07 12.24 4.54
CA GLU A 15 -9.60 13.55 4.95
C GLU A 15 -9.47 13.83 6.46
N ARG A 16 -9.41 12.79 7.28
CA ARG A 16 -9.22 12.88 8.74
C ARG A 16 -7.81 13.30 9.14
N ALA A 17 -6.84 13.24 8.24
CA ALA A 17 -5.48 13.71 8.51
C ALA A 17 -5.48 15.24 8.68
N THR A 18 -4.78 15.73 9.71
CA THR A 18 -4.55 17.15 9.92
C THR A 18 -3.55 17.70 8.88
N GLU A 19 -3.49 19.02 8.73
CA GLU A 19 -2.53 19.66 7.81
C GLU A 19 -1.07 19.24 8.11
N PRO A 20 -0.57 19.28 9.36
CA PRO A 20 0.77 18.76 9.66
C PRO A 20 0.97 17.28 9.31
N GLN A 21 -0.08 16.45 9.46
CA GLN A 21 0.00 15.04 9.08
C GLN A 21 0.04 14.86 7.56
N ARG A 22 -0.71 15.66 6.80
CA ARG A 22 -0.70 15.66 5.33
C ARG A 22 0.68 16.05 4.82
N ASP A 23 1.26 17.13 5.34
CA ASP A 23 2.60 17.57 4.97
C ASP A 23 3.66 16.51 5.27
N ALA A 24 3.57 15.86 6.44
CA ALA A 24 4.46 14.77 6.81
C ALA A 24 4.34 13.57 5.88
N LEU A 25 3.11 13.15 5.54
CA LEU A 25 2.86 12.05 4.61
C LEU A 25 3.39 12.37 3.20
N GLU A 26 3.16 13.59 2.70
CA GLU A 26 3.71 14.01 1.41
C GLU A 26 5.24 14.02 1.42
N MET A 27 5.86 14.51 2.50
CA MET A 27 7.32 14.51 2.65
C MET A 27 7.90 13.10 2.64
N ILE A 28 7.23 12.15 3.30
CA ILE A 28 7.64 10.74 3.35
C ILE A 28 7.45 10.09 1.97
N PHE A 29 6.24 10.13 1.40
CA PHE A 29 5.92 9.41 0.17
C PHE A 29 6.60 9.99 -1.07
N SER A 30 6.90 11.30 -1.09
CA SER A 30 7.74 11.90 -2.14
C SER A 30 9.24 11.59 -1.99
N GLY A 31 9.64 10.88 -0.93
CA GLY A 31 11.03 10.52 -0.67
C GLY A 31 11.88 11.64 -0.07
N LYS A 32 11.32 12.83 0.19
CA LYS A 32 12.05 13.97 0.79
C LYS A 32 12.52 13.70 2.22
N ALA A 33 11.82 12.80 2.92
CA ALA A 33 12.23 12.34 4.25
C ALA A 33 13.33 11.26 4.23
N GLY A 34 13.82 10.85 3.05
CA GLY A 34 14.84 9.81 2.90
C GLY A 34 14.29 8.38 2.89
N GLY A 35 15.16 7.42 3.15
CA GLY A 35 14.82 6.00 3.29
C GLY A 35 14.43 5.33 1.96
N PRO A 36 13.67 4.23 2.00
CA PRO A 36 13.29 3.48 0.80
C PRO A 36 12.51 4.33 -0.22
N TRP A 37 11.73 5.31 0.25
CA TRP A 37 10.96 6.21 -0.59
C TRP A 37 11.83 7.15 -1.42
N GLU A 38 12.98 7.61 -0.91
CA GLU A 38 13.95 8.39 -1.69
C GLU A 38 14.47 7.61 -2.91
N THR A 39 14.69 6.31 -2.75
CA THR A 39 15.12 5.45 -3.85
C THR A 39 14.00 5.26 -4.88
N LEU A 40 12.76 5.08 -4.44
CA LEU A 40 11.60 4.95 -5.34
C LEU A 40 11.31 6.26 -6.09
N ALA A 41 11.48 7.42 -5.44
CA ALA A 41 11.24 8.73 -6.04
C ALA A 41 12.08 8.98 -7.29
N LYS A 42 13.25 8.36 -7.42
CA LYS A 42 14.12 8.45 -8.61
C LYS A 42 13.49 7.89 -9.89
N PHE A 43 12.45 7.06 -9.76
CA PHE A 43 11.73 6.49 -10.91
C PHE A 43 10.51 7.31 -11.34
N VAL A 44 10.14 8.33 -10.56
CA VAL A 44 8.96 9.17 -10.79
C VAL A 44 9.35 10.34 -11.68
N SER A 45 8.62 10.51 -12.78
CA SER A 45 8.81 11.64 -13.70
C SER A 45 7.65 12.62 -13.68
N ASN A 46 6.49 12.20 -13.18
CA ASN A 46 5.31 13.02 -13.08
C ASN A 46 4.59 12.76 -11.75
N GLN A 47 4.58 13.75 -10.86
CA GLN A 47 3.77 13.70 -9.64
C GLN A 47 2.54 14.57 -9.82
N LEU A 48 1.38 13.93 -9.79
CA LEU A 48 0.08 14.60 -9.79
C LEU A 48 -0.21 15.22 -8.42
N THR A 49 -1.14 16.18 -8.39
CA THR A 49 -1.59 16.81 -7.16
C THR A 49 -2.17 15.79 -6.19
N THR A 50 -1.71 15.82 -4.93
CA THR A 50 -2.27 15.02 -3.83
C THR A 50 -3.77 15.26 -3.69
N ARG A 51 -4.51 14.19 -3.40
CA ARG A 51 -5.96 14.21 -3.23
C ARG A 51 -6.32 13.83 -1.81
N VAL A 52 -7.04 14.71 -1.13
CA VAL A 52 -7.60 14.45 0.19
C VAL A 52 -9.00 13.88 0.01
N VAL A 53 -9.23 12.65 0.48
CA VAL A 53 -10.45 11.88 0.17
C VAL A 53 -10.96 11.11 1.40
N PRO A 54 -12.27 10.82 1.50
CA PRO A 54 -12.79 9.94 2.52
C PRO A 54 -12.27 8.52 2.30
N MET A 55 -11.68 7.93 3.34
CA MET A 55 -11.25 6.53 3.31
C MET A 55 -11.94 5.71 4.40
N GLN A 56 -12.23 4.46 4.06
CA GLN A 56 -12.73 3.47 5.01
C GLN A 56 -11.76 2.29 5.00
N PHE A 57 -11.10 2.07 6.13
CA PHE A 57 -10.19 0.96 6.34
C PHE A 57 -10.77 0.00 7.38
N GLU A 58 -10.79 -1.29 7.05
CA GLU A 58 -11.25 -2.37 7.93
C GLU A 58 -10.16 -3.43 8.03
N ASP A 59 -9.90 -3.91 9.25
CA ASP A 59 -8.97 -5.01 9.52
C ASP A 59 -9.61 -6.02 10.47
N THR A 60 -9.84 -7.23 9.96
CA THR A 60 -10.42 -8.36 10.72
C THR A 60 -9.36 -9.40 11.09
N GLY A 61 -8.07 -9.08 10.94
CA GLY A 61 -6.95 -10.02 11.06
C GLY A 61 -6.78 -10.85 9.79
N LYS A 62 -7.81 -11.64 9.41
CA LYS A 62 -7.79 -12.48 8.20
C LYS A 62 -7.98 -11.68 6.91
N THR A 63 -8.81 -10.65 6.96
CA THR A 63 -9.14 -9.83 5.79
C THR A 63 -8.94 -8.36 6.12
N LYS A 64 -8.25 -7.65 5.22
CA LYS A 64 -8.07 -6.20 5.25
C LYS A 64 -8.74 -5.58 4.04
N ARG A 65 -9.44 -4.47 4.22
CA ARG A 65 -10.16 -3.76 3.16
C ARG A 65 -9.88 -2.27 3.24
N LEU A 66 -9.67 -1.65 2.10
CA LEU A 66 -9.62 -0.20 1.96
C LEU A 66 -10.58 0.21 0.85
N LEU A 67 -11.42 1.19 1.15
CA LEU A 67 -12.38 1.80 0.22
C LEU A 67 -12.18 3.31 0.20
N ILE A 68 -12.05 3.85 -1.02
CA ILE A 68 -12.23 5.25 -1.37
C ILE A 68 -13.47 5.27 -2.28
N PRO A 69 -14.61 5.84 -1.83
CA PRO A 69 -15.85 5.84 -2.59
C PRO A 69 -15.64 6.26 -4.05
N ASP A 70 -16.21 5.48 -4.97
CA ASP A 70 -16.18 5.70 -6.43
C ASP A 70 -14.80 5.71 -7.12
N VAL A 71 -13.70 5.58 -6.37
CA VAL A 71 -12.33 5.69 -6.90
C VAL A 71 -11.55 4.39 -6.74
N PHE A 72 -11.54 3.79 -5.56
CA PHE A 72 -10.64 2.69 -5.25
C PHE A 72 -11.22 1.72 -4.23
N GLU A 73 -11.14 0.43 -4.52
CA GLU A 73 -11.43 -0.62 -3.55
C GLU A 73 -10.34 -1.69 -3.62
N THR A 74 -9.88 -2.14 -2.46
CA THR A 74 -8.98 -3.29 -2.38
C THR A 74 -9.36 -4.19 -1.20
N THR A 75 -9.17 -5.49 -1.39
CA THR A 75 -9.31 -6.50 -0.35
C THR A 75 -8.12 -7.43 -0.41
N VAL A 76 -7.49 -7.63 0.74
CA VAL A 76 -6.42 -8.61 0.94
C VAL A 76 -6.91 -9.64 1.95
N SER A 77 -6.92 -10.91 1.56
CA SER A 77 -7.39 -12.02 2.40
C SER A 77 -6.30 -13.05 2.59
N ALA A 78 -5.93 -13.30 3.85
CA ALA A 78 -4.88 -14.23 4.22
C ALA A 78 -5.17 -15.65 3.74
N ILE A 79 -4.13 -16.32 3.23
CA ILE A 79 -4.15 -17.73 2.89
C ILE A 79 -4.06 -18.53 4.19
N ARG A 80 -4.89 -19.56 4.32
CA ARG A 80 -4.87 -20.46 5.46
C ARG A 80 -3.56 -21.26 5.48
N GLY A 81 -2.89 -21.27 6.63
CA GLY A 81 -1.74 -22.13 6.88
C GLY A 81 -2.14 -23.57 7.17
N ARG A 82 -1.17 -24.47 7.25
CA ARG A 82 -1.43 -25.88 7.59
C ARG A 82 -1.98 -26.06 9.01
N ASP A 83 -1.57 -25.20 9.93
CA ASP A 83 -1.80 -25.33 11.38
C ASP A 83 -3.16 -24.76 11.82
N GLY A 84 -4.25 -25.26 11.24
CA GLY A 84 -5.60 -24.88 11.66
C GLY A 84 -5.95 -23.45 11.26
N ASP A 85 -6.16 -22.57 12.24
CA ASP A 85 -6.63 -21.18 12.06
C ASP A 85 -5.50 -20.17 11.79
N LYS A 86 -4.23 -20.61 11.82
CA LYS A 86 -3.09 -19.76 11.48
C LYS A 86 -3.06 -19.46 9.97
N HIS A 87 -2.43 -18.34 9.62
CA HIS A 87 -2.21 -17.97 8.23
C HIS A 87 -0.89 -18.56 7.70
N ALA A 88 -0.81 -18.73 6.39
CA ALA A 88 0.43 -19.09 5.72
C ALA A 88 1.40 -17.90 5.78
N VAL A 89 2.63 -18.15 6.22
CA VAL A 89 3.65 -17.12 6.41
C VAL A 89 4.93 -17.43 5.65
N LEU A 90 5.56 -16.38 5.14
CA LEU A 90 6.95 -16.38 4.69
C LEU A 90 7.78 -15.62 5.73
N SER A 91 8.71 -16.32 6.37
CA SER A 91 9.65 -15.76 7.33
C SER A 91 11.07 -15.71 6.77
N ASN A 92 11.91 -14.83 7.34
CA ASN A 92 13.34 -14.71 7.01
C ASN A 92 13.63 -14.27 5.55
N LEU A 93 12.69 -13.57 4.90
CA LEU A 93 12.95 -12.90 3.63
C LEU A 93 13.73 -11.60 3.91
N HIS A 94 14.86 -11.40 3.24
CA HIS A 94 15.55 -10.11 3.28
C HIS A 94 14.73 -9.06 2.54
N ASN A 95 13.99 -8.25 3.30
CA ASN A 95 13.10 -7.21 2.80
C ASN A 95 13.45 -5.86 3.45
N VAL A 96 13.37 -4.78 2.68
CA VAL A 96 13.72 -3.42 3.11
C VAL A 96 12.51 -2.66 3.67
N ILE A 97 11.28 -3.07 3.31
CA ILE A 97 10.03 -2.37 3.61
C ILE A 97 9.17 -3.14 4.62
N HIS A 98 9.11 -4.45 4.48
CA HIS A 98 8.24 -5.31 5.27
C HIS A 98 8.94 -5.87 6.51
N GLY A 99 8.14 -6.22 7.53
CA GLY A 99 8.62 -6.86 8.74
C GLY A 99 9.17 -8.28 8.52
N PRO A 100 9.71 -8.93 9.58
CA PRO A 100 10.36 -10.24 9.48
C PRO A 100 9.42 -11.39 9.08
N GLU A 101 8.12 -11.22 9.28
CA GLU A 101 7.08 -12.17 8.89
C GLU A 101 6.09 -11.53 7.91
N HIS A 102 5.87 -12.22 6.79
CA HIS A 102 4.92 -11.82 5.75
C HIS A 102 3.79 -12.84 5.71
N VAL A 103 2.56 -12.39 5.96
CA VAL A 103 1.37 -13.21 5.77
C VAL A 103 1.05 -13.24 4.28
N LEU A 104 1.00 -14.44 3.71
CA LEU A 104 0.63 -14.65 2.31
C LEU A 104 -0.89 -14.49 2.16
N ALA A 105 -1.32 -13.85 1.09
CA ALA A 105 -2.71 -13.48 0.87
C ALA A 105 -3.11 -13.55 -0.61
N HIS A 106 -4.42 -13.53 -0.86
CA HIS A 106 -4.98 -13.20 -2.16
C HIS A 106 -5.42 -11.74 -2.18
N GLY A 107 -5.25 -11.08 -3.33
CA GLY A 107 -5.65 -9.71 -3.57
C GLY A 107 -6.78 -9.60 -4.60
N LYS A 108 -7.65 -8.62 -4.37
CA LYS A 108 -8.55 -8.07 -5.38
C LYS A 108 -8.55 -6.55 -5.25
N THR A 109 -8.25 -5.85 -6.33
CA THR A 109 -8.23 -4.39 -6.37
C THR A 109 -8.96 -3.88 -7.60
N ARG A 110 -9.71 -2.80 -7.46
CA ARG A 110 -10.25 -2.01 -8.56
C ARG A 110 -9.92 -0.55 -8.31
N CYS A 111 -9.45 0.13 -9.36
CA CYS A 111 -9.24 1.57 -9.40
C CYS A 111 -9.98 2.12 -10.63
N THR A 112 -10.77 3.17 -10.42
CA THR A 112 -11.55 3.87 -11.45
C THR A 112 -11.21 5.35 -11.50
N ASP A 113 -10.02 5.71 -11.04
CA ASP A 113 -9.50 7.07 -11.10
C ASP A 113 -9.28 7.53 -12.55
N SER A 114 -9.37 8.84 -12.79
CA SER A 114 -9.16 9.42 -14.12
C SER A 114 -7.78 9.13 -14.70
N ASP A 115 -6.76 9.10 -13.84
CA ASP A 115 -5.37 8.87 -14.22
C ASP A 115 -4.98 7.39 -14.13
N PHE A 116 -5.73 6.61 -13.36
CA PHE A 116 -5.47 5.19 -13.10
C PHE A 116 -6.75 4.35 -13.17
N ASN A 117 -6.87 3.53 -14.21
CA ASN A 117 -8.01 2.63 -14.38
C ASN A 117 -7.52 1.19 -14.55
N PHE A 118 -7.76 0.35 -13.54
CA PHE A 118 -7.35 -1.04 -13.58
C PHE A 118 -8.18 -1.93 -12.66
N VAL A 119 -8.18 -3.23 -12.98
CA VAL A 119 -8.78 -4.28 -12.16
C VAL A 119 -7.77 -5.41 -12.01
N LEU A 120 -7.46 -5.76 -10.77
CA LEU A 120 -6.60 -6.89 -10.41
C LEU A 120 -7.45 -7.93 -9.68
N GLN A 121 -7.47 -9.16 -10.19
CA GLN A 121 -8.20 -10.27 -9.60
C GLN A 121 -7.32 -11.52 -9.53
N LYS A 122 -7.55 -12.35 -8.51
CA LYS A 122 -6.81 -13.61 -8.27
C LYS A 122 -5.29 -13.37 -8.20
N THR A 123 -4.89 -12.19 -7.71
CA THR A 123 -3.48 -11.84 -7.58
C THR A 123 -2.91 -12.35 -6.26
N HIS A 124 -1.60 -12.54 -6.25
CA HIS A 124 -0.85 -12.73 -5.02
C HIS A 124 -0.81 -11.41 -4.26
N GLY A 125 -1.05 -11.48 -2.95
CA GLY A 125 -0.86 -10.38 -2.02
C GLY A 125 -0.04 -10.83 -0.82
N LEU A 126 0.48 -9.88 -0.08
CA LEU A 126 1.07 -10.12 1.24
C LEU A 126 0.83 -8.92 2.13
N TYR A 127 0.88 -9.13 3.44
CA TYR A 127 0.97 -8.05 4.41
C TYR A 127 1.90 -8.45 5.55
N SER A 128 2.48 -7.46 6.20
CA SER A 128 3.34 -7.61 7.37
C SER A 128 3.01 -6.51 8.36
N ASN A 129 3.24 -6.75 9.64
CA ASN A 129 3.30 -5.65 10.59
C ASN A 129 4.57 -4.84 10.32
N PHE A 130 4.48 -3.51 10.36
CA PHE A 130 5.62 -2.61 10.29
C PHE A 130 5.72 -1.84 11.60
N SER A 131 6.94 -1.53 12.02
CA SER A 131 7.23 -0.67 13.17
C SER A 131 8.24 0.38 12.74
N TRP A 132 7.94 1.66 12.97
CA TRP A 132 8.87 2.76 12.76
C TRP A 132 9.86 2.94 13.91
N THR A 133 9.58 2.34 15.07
CA THR A 133 10.53 2.26 16.18
C THR A 133 11.35 0.99 16.01
N GLY A 134 12.64 1.18 15.73
CA GLY A 134 13.72 0.25 16.05
C GLY A 134 14.43 0.76 17.29
#